data_AF-A0A2A2TJ82-F1
#
_entry.id   AF-A0A2A2TJ82-F1
#
_cell.length_a   1.000
_cell.length_b   1.000
_cell.length_c   1.000
_cell.angle_alpha   90.00
_cell.angle_beta   90.00
_cell.angle_gamma   90.00
#
_symmetry.space_group_name_H-M   'P 1'
#
loop_
_entity.id
_entity.type
_entity.pdbx_description
1 polymer ?
#
loop_
_entity_poly.entity_id
_entity_poly.type
_entity_poly.pdbx_seq_one_letter_code
_entity_poly.pdbx_strand_id
1 'polypeptide(L)'
;MRSRQGIIELFTTFLELDADRAIGWAIDARLRRSMVNCQASLPQPETSENFWISYWYKQWHNSVQNPAQSLGKQHLVSYLQEVCYWSAQKVAQKAAQGNSSGQYSLSDCFQMAIMRVDKVLKGFKPDVGFNLKNYGSVVFSCELKEILRSQNEIEICTNWRLLRKLSHKRLVESLQNAGYGADMIPSYVLVWRCYIELYAPEQPTGTRRLPKPDEATWKAISQLYNLERHTQLSVSGKESNSETVEKWLVTCAKAVRSYLYPSMTSINAATNSDNAGELQDILPQLQQESILTEMIAVEEKNERQLQRQQISDFIVTAIKELDNEAQKIIQLYYSQELTQQQIAKELEMKQYTVSRRLSKTKDTLLIKLATWCQESMHISLNSSVLDYVSTILEEWLQNHYSSNSMPLGENS
;
A
#
# COMPACT_ATOMS: atom_id res chain seq x y z
N MET A 1 7.24 10.71 -2.83
CA MET A 1 6.48 10.15 -3.96
C MET A 1 6.20 11.26 -4.95
N ARG A 2 6.67 11.13 -6.20
CA ARG A 2 6.38 12.08 -7.29
C ARG A 2 4.88 12.06 -7.61
N SER A 3 4.26 13.22 -7.81
CA SER A 3 2.86 13.29 -8.28
C SER A 3 2.76 12.97 -9.77
N ARG A 4 1.76 12.20 -10.17
CA ARG A 4 1.49 11.83 -11.57
C ARG A 4 0.76 12.97 -12.26
N GLN A 5 1.24 13.38 -13.43
CA GLN A 5 0.73 14.59 -14.11
C GLN A 5 0.07 14.28 -15.46
N GLY A 6 0.36 13.12 -16.05
CA GLY A 6 -0.21 12.70 -17.34
C GLY A 6 -1.41 11.76 -17.19
N ILE A 7 -2.39 11.87 -18.10
CA ILE A 7 -3.53 10.96 -18.12
C ILE A 7 -3.11 9.51 -18.34
N ILE A 8 -2.10 9.28 -19.18
CA ILE A 8 -1.52 7.96 -19.40
C ILE A 8 -0.92 7.47 -18.08
N GLU A 9 -0.04 8.25 -17.47
CA GLU A 9 0.61 7.91 -16.19
C GLU A 9 -0.41 7.56 -15.11
N LEU A 10 -1.48 8.34 -14.96
CA LEU A 10 -2.53 8.09 -13.97
C LEU A 10 -3.21 6.72 -14.14
N PHE A 11 -3.50 6.31 -15.37
CA PHE A 11 -4.25 5.09 -15.66
C PHE A 11 -3.38 3.87 -15.98
N THR A 12 -2.05 4.01 -16.00
CA THR A 12 -1.15 2.94 -16.42
C THR A 12 0.02 2.70 -15.47
N THR A 13 0.05 3.35 -14.30
CA THR A 13 1.17 3.17 -13.34
C THR A 13 0.74 2.65 -11.99
N PHE A 14 1.60 1.81 -11.43
CA PHE A 14 1.48 1.23 -10.10
C PHE A 14 2.59 1.74 -9.19
N LEU A 15 2.27 1.91 -7.92
CA LEU A 15 3.23 2.43 -6.95
C LEU A 15 4.27 1.35 -6.64
N GLU A 16 5.55 1.72 -6.71
CA GLU A 16 6.65 0.90 -6.22
C GLU A 16 6.99 1.31 -4.78
N LEU A 17 6.94 0.32 -3.88
CA LEU A 17 7.34 0.45 -2.49
C LEU A 17 8.60 -0.39 -2.26
N ASP A 18 9.63 0.23 -1.69
CA ASP A 18 10.77 -0.47 -1.11
C ASP A 18 10.65 -0.38 0.42
N ALA A 19 10.40 -1.53 1.04
CA ALA A 19 9.93 -1.64 2.41
C ALA A 19 8.74 -0.68 2.68
N ASP A 20 9.01 0.44 3.35
CA ASP A 20 8.01 1.46 3.73
C ASP A 20 8.16 2.79 2.99
N ARG A 21 8.95 2.82 1.93
CA ARG A 21 9.22 4.05 1.17
C ARG A 21 8.74 3.90 -0.27
N ALA A 22 7.95 4.88 -0.71
CA ALA A 22 7.60 5.03 -2.11
C ALA A 22 8.82 5.45 -2.92
N ILE A 23 9.34 4.55 -3.75
CA ILE A 23 10.53 4.76 -4.58
C ILE A 23 10.20 5.28 -5.98
N GLY A 24 9.01 4.98 -6.51
CA GLY A 24 8.67 5.35 -7.86
C GLY A 24 7.32 4.84 -8.34
N TRP A 25 7.12 4.98 -9.65
CA TRP A 25 5.95 4.49 -10.38
C TRP A 25 6.44 3.51 -11.45
N ALA A 26 5.90 2.29 -11.43
CA ALA A 26 6.07 1.30 -12.47
C ALA A 26 4.99 1.50 -13.52
N ILE A 27 5.35 1.58 -14.80
CA ILE A 27 4.37 1.60 -15.90
C ILE A 27 4.02 0.16 -16.25
N ASP A 28 2.73 -0.13 -16.34
CA ASP A 28 2.23 -1.36 -16.94
C ASP A 28 2.13 -1.18 -18.46
N ALA A 29 2.98 -1.90 -19.21
CA ALA A 29 3.07 -1.77 -20.66
C ALA A 29 1.78 -2.23 -21.39
N ARG A 30 0.98 -3.11 -20.80
CA ARG A 30 -0.31 -3.53 -21.36
C ARG A 30 -1.34 -2.41 -21.21
N LEU A 31 -1.43 -1.80 -20.03
CA LEU A 31 -2.29 -0.65 -19.79
C LEU A 31 -1.84 0.55 -20.63
N ARG A 32 -0.54 0.81 -20.74
CA ARG A 32 -0.01 1.89 -21.58
C ARG A 32 -0.43 1.74 -23.04
N ARG A 33 -0.23 0.57 -23.64
CA ARG A 33 -0.67 0.28 -25.01
C ARG A 33 -2.18 0.44 -25.17
N SER A 34 -2.97 -0.07 -24.22
CA SER A 34 -4.43 0.08 -24.20
C SER A 34 -4.83 1.56 -24.24
N MET A 35 -4.25 2.37 -23.36
CA MET A 35 -4.54 3.80 -23.25
C MET A 35 -4.15 4.58 -24.52
N VAL A 36 -2.95 4.33 -25.06
CA VAL A 36 -2.46 4.96 -26.29
C VAL A 36 -3.34 4.60 -27.49
N ASN A 37 -3.73 3.34 -27.61
CA ASN A 37 -4.63 2.89 -28.68
C ASN A 37 -6.02 3.55 -28.58
N CYS A 38 -6.57 3.65 -27.37
CA CYS A 38 -7.83 4.34 -27.14
C CYS A 38 -7.73 5.84 -27.49
N GLN A 39 -6.63 6.51 -27.13
CA GLN A 39 -6.40 7.90 -27.53
C GLN A 39 -6.27 8.08 -29.04
N ALA A 40 -5.55 7.19 -29.73
CA ALA A 40 -5.41 7.24 -31.18
C ALA A 40 -6.74 7.02 -31.93
N SER A 41 -7.69 6.31 -31.31
CA SER A 41 -9.02 6.07 -31.88
C SER A 41 -9.98 7.27 -31.73
N LEU A 42 -9.64 8.25 -30.89
CA LEU A 42 -10.46 9.45 -30.69
C LEU A 42 -10.08 10.54 -31.71
N PRO A 43 -11.04 11.35 -32.18
CA PRO A 43 -10.77 12.45 -33.12
C PRO A 43 -9.80 13.50 -32.55
N GLN A 44 -9.77 13.65 -31.23
CA GLN A 44 -8.86 14.53 -30.50
C GLN A 44 -8.40 13.83 -29.22
N PRO A 45 -7.16 14.07 -28.77
CA PRO A 45 -6.65 13.51 -27.53
C PRO A 45 -7.43 14.07 -26.33
N GLU A 46 -8.11 13.17 -25.61
CA GLU A 46 -8.87 13.53 -24.41
C GLU A 46 -7.96 13.46 -23.17
N THR A 47 -7.90 14.56 -22.42
CA THR A 47 -7.07 14.72 -21.23
C THR A 47 -7.87 14.76 -19.92
N SER A 48 -9.20 14.74 -20.00
CA SER A 48 -10.09 14.79 -18.84
C SER A 48 -10.07 13.50 -18.03
N GLU A 49 -9.68 13.58 -16.75
CA GLU A 49 -9.75 12.46 -15.81
C GLU A 49 -11.17 11.89 -15.71
N ASN A 50 -12.19 12.75 -15.63
CA ASN A 50 -13.59 12.36 -15.48
C ASN A 50 -14.10 11.57 -16.69
N PHE A 51 -13.65 11.93 -17.89
CA PHE A 51 -13.97 11.17 -19.10
C PHE A 51 -13.42 9.75 -19.00
N TRP A 52 -12.13 9.61 -18.70
CA TRP A 52 -11.47 8.30 -18.64
C TRP A 52 -11.98 7.45 -17.48
N ILE A 53 -12.27 8.03 -16.32
CA ILE A 53 -12.98 7.34 -15.24
C ILE A 53 -14.29 6.75 -15.77
N SER A 54 -15.12 7.57 -16.41
CA SER A 54 -16.43 7.14 -16.91
C SER A 54 -16.32 6.07 -18.00
N TYR A 55 -15.34 6.22 -18.89
CA TYR A 55 -15.04 5.27 -19.96
C TYR A 55 -14.66 3.89 -19.39
N TRP A 56 -13.64 3.85 -18.52
CA TRP A 56 -13.16 2.60 -17.92
C TRP A 56 -14.19 1.97 -16.98
N TYR A 57 -14.98 2.80 -16.29
CA TYR A 57 -16.06 2.33 -15.43
C TYR A 57 -17.18 1.62 -16.22
N LYS A 58 -17.56 2.18 -17.37
CA LYS A 58 -18.51 1.53 -18.30
C LYS A 58 -17.94 0.24 -18.88
N GLN A 59 -16.66 0.23 -19.27
CA GLN A 59 -16.02 -0.98 -19.78
C GLN A 59 -15.96 -2.09 -18.71
N TRP A 60 -15.69 -1.71 -17.46
CA TRP A 60 -15.74 -2.64 -16.33
C TRP A 60 -17.14 -3.22 -16.11
N HIS A 61 -18.20 -2.39 -16.13
CA HIS A 61 -19.58 -2.86 -16.00
C HIS A 61 -20.02 -3.79 -17.14
N ASN A 62 -19.56 -3.51 -18.36
CA ASN A 62 -19.90 -4.31 -19.53
C ASN A 62 -19.12 -5.64 -19.60
N SER A 63 -18.07 -5.82 -18.78
CA SER A 63 -17.31 -7.07 -18.70
C SER A 63 -18.00 -8.12 -17.80
N VAL A 64 -19.16 -8.62 -18.25
CA VAL A 64 -20.05 -9.52 -17.49
C VAL A 64 -19.41 -10.88 -17.18
N GLN A 65 -18.50 -11.37 -18.03
CA GLN A 65 -17.98 -12.74 -17.94
C GLN A 65 -16.72 -12.89 -17.07
N ASN A 66 -15.92 -11.83 -16.85
CA ASN A 66 -14.72 -11.88 -16.00
C ASN A 66 -14.30 -10.48 -15.49
N PRO A 67 -14.97 -9.96 -14.44
CA PRO A 67 -14.67 -8.63 -13.89
C PRO A 67 -13.25 -8.49 -13.34
N ALA A 68 -12.64 -9.60 -12.90
CA ALA A 68 -11.29 -9.63 -12.33
C ALA A 68 -10.17 -9.42 -13.37
N GLN A 69 -10.41 -9.80 -14.64
CA GLN A 69 -9.48 -9.61 -15.75
C GLN A 69 -9.86 -8.41 -16.64
N SER A 70 -10.83 -7.62 -16.21
CA SER A 70 -11.29 -6.45 -16.94
C SER A 70 -10.19 -5.39 -17.02
N LEU A 71 -9.79 -5.03 -18.24
CA LEU A 71 -8.86 -3.92 -18.49
C LEU A 71 -9.34 -2.62 -17.84
N GLY A 72 -10.65 -2.35 -17.92
CA GLY A 72 -11.25 -1.18 -17.28
C GLY A 72 -11.04 -1.17 -15.76
N LYS A 73 -11.15 -2.33 -15.10
CA LYS A 73 -10.83 -2.45 -13.66
C LYS A 73 -9.36 -2.14 -13.40
N GLN A 74 -8.45 -2.69 -14.19
CA GLN A 74 -7.00 -2.50 -14.01
C GLN A 74 -6.60 -1.02 -14.16
N HIS A 75 -7.13 -0.33 -15.17
CA HIS A 75 -6.96 1.12 -15.34
C HIS A 75 -7.47 1.92 -14.13
N LEU A 76 -8.65 1.56 -13.60
CA LEU A 76 -9.21 2.22 -12.41
C LEU A 76 -8.41 1.91 -11.14
N VAL A 77 -7.86 0.70 -11.00
CA VAL A 77 -6.95 0.34 -9.89
C VAL A 77 -5.69 1.20 -9.96
N SER A 78 -5.05 1.30 -11.13
CA SER A 78 -3.89 2.19 -11.36
C SER A 78 -4.22 3.63 -10.96
N TYR A 79 -5.36 4.14 -11.42
CA TYR A 79 -5.80 5.50 -11.11
C TYR A 79 -5.90 5.75 -9.59
N LEU A 80 -6.42 4.78 -8.84
CA LEU A 80 -6.63 4.87 -7.39
C LEU A 80 -5.36 4.68 -6.54
N GLN A 81 -4.23 4.25 -7.10
CA GLN A 81 -2.99 3.95 -6.37
C GLN A 81 -2.54 5.09 -5.46
N GLU A 82 -2.45 6.31 -6.00
CA GLU A 82 -2.00 7.49 -5.25
C GLU A 82 -2.93 7.84 -4.09
N VAL A 83 -4.24 7.78 -4.32
CA VAL A 83 -5.24 8.04 -3.28
C VAL A 83 -5.20 6.98 -2.19
N CYS A 84 -5.02 5.72 -2.58
CA CYS A 84 -4.84 4.59 -1.67
C CYS A 84 -3.60 4.80 -0.79
N TYR A 85 -2.47 5.17 -1.39
CA TYR A 85 -1.22 5.45 -0.69
C TYR A 85 -1.37 6.55 0.37
N TRP A 86 -1.91 7.71 0.00
CA TRP A 86 -2.08 8.80 0.97
C TRP A 86 -3.07 8.47 2.08
N SER A 87 -4.08 7.66 1.79
CA SER A 87 -5.04 7.19 2.80
C SER A 87 -4.37 6.19 3.76
N ALA A 88 -3.58 5.25 3.23
CA ALA A 88 -2.78 4.32 4.02
C ALA A 88 -1.75 5.03 4.90
N GLN A 89 -1.02 6.01 4.36
CA GLN A 89 -0.02 6.78 5.10
C GLN A 89 -0.63 7.55 6.28
N LYS A 90 -1.77 8.22 6.06
CA LYS A 90 -2.48 8.93 7.13
C LYS A 90 -2.91 8.00 8.26
N VAL A 91 -3.34 6.78 7.93
CA VAL A 91 -3.77 5.79 8.92
C VAL A 91 -2.56 5.20 9.65
N ALA A 92 -1.51 4.82 8.92
CA ALA A 92 -0.26 4.27 9.49
C ALA A 92 0.40 5.26 10.45
N GLN A 93 0.51 6.54 10.08
CA GLN A 93 1.05 7.59 10.94
C GLN A 93 0.24 7.76 12.24
N LYS A 94 -1.11 7.72 12.15
CA LYS A 94 -1.98 7.81 13.33
C LYS A 94 -1.88 6.58 14.22
N ALA A 95 -1.71 5.40 13.64
CA ALA A 95 -1.50 4.17 14.40
C ALA A 95 -0.14 4.21 15.13
N ALA A 96 0.91 4.69 14.47
CA ALA A 96 2.24 4.86 15.06
C ALA A 96 2.30 5.88 16.21
N GLN A 97 1.45 6.91 16.17
CA GLN A 97 1.36 7.94 17.23
C GLN A 97 0.49 7.51 18.43
N GLY A 98 -0.30 6.43 18.31
CA GLY A 98 -1.13 5.91 19.39
C GLY A 98 -0.44 4.82 20.22
N ASN A 99 -1.02 4.45 21.36
CA ASN A 99 -0.57 3.33 22.22
C ASN A 99 -0.70 1.92 21.55
N SER A 100 -0.98 1.86 20.24
CA SER A 100 -1.04 0.65 19.42
C SER A 100 0.29 0.52 18.70
N SER A 101 1.33 0.18 19.45
CA SER A 101 2.71 0.10 19.00
C SER A 101 2.86 -0.76 17.73
N GLY A 102 3.23 -0.12 16.61
CA GLY A 102 4.12 -0.66 15.57
C GLY A 102 3.70 -1.90 14.78
N GLN A 103 2.45 -2.35 14.84
CA GLN A 103 2.07 -3.61 14.17
C GLN A 103 1.95 -3.50 12.64
N TYR A 104 1.65 -2.32 12.10
CA TYR A 104 1.39 -2.16 10.67
C TYR A 104 2.31 -1.11 10.08
N SER A 105 3.08 -1.56 9.10
CA SER A 105 3.90 -0.73 8.25
C SER A 105 3.03 0.09 7.27
N LEU A 106 3.65 1.04 6.57
CA LEU A 106 2.96 1.77 5.50
C LEU A 106 2.57 0.80 4.39
N SER A 107 3.47 -0.13 4.07
CA SER A 107 3.23 -1.16 3.05
C SER A 107 2.04 -2.04 3.42
N ASP A 108 1.94 -2.49 4.68
CA ASP A 108 0.79 -3.28 5.14
C ASP A 108 -0.52 -2.51 4.99
N CYS A 109 -0.55 -1.25 5.44
CA CYS A 109 -1.73 -0.40 5.29
C CYS A 109 -2.09 -0.19 3.82
N PHE A 110 -1.10 -0.04 2.95
CA PHE A 110 -1.31 0.12 1.53
C PHE A 110 -1.91 -1.14 0.89
N GLN A 111 -1.36 -2.32 1.20
CA GLN A 111 -1.86 -3.60 0.71
C GLN A 111 -3.29 -3.87 1.21
N MET A 112 -3.55 -3.63 2.50
CA MET A 112 -4.91 -3.77 3.06
C MET A 112 -5.92 -2.86 2.37
N ALA A 113 -5.53 -1.63 2.02
CA ALA A 113 -6.41 -0.68 1.35
C ALA A 113 -6.64 -1.05 -0.12
N ILE A 114 -5.58 -1.39 -0.87
CA ILE A 114 -5.70 -1.64 -2.31
C ILE A 114 -6.54 -2.89 -2.60
N MET A 115 -6.54 -3.89 -1.69
CA MET A 115 -7.46 -5.03 -1.73
C MET A 115 -8.95 -4.63 -1.64
N ARG A 116 -9.27 -3.39 -1.24
CA ARG A 116 -10.64 -2.88 -1.13
C ARG A 116 -11.07 -2.03 -2.32
N VAL A 117 -10.27 -1.96 -3.40
CA VAL A 117 -10.68 -1.23 -4.62
C VAL A 117 -12.03 -1.71 -5.15
N ASP A 118 -12.34 -3.01 -5.09
CA ASP A 118 -13.65 -3.53 -5.50
C ASP A 118 -14.82 -2.91 -4.74
N LYS A 119 -14.66 -2.62 -3.44
CA LYS A 119 -15.70 -1.92 -2.66
C LYS A 119 -15.85 -0.47 -3.12
N VAL A 120 -14.74 0.21 -3.41
CA VAL A 120 -14.76 1.58 -3.94
C VAL A 120 -15.51 1.59 -5.27
N LEU A 121 -15.14 0.72 -6.20
CA LEU A 121 -15.74 0.72 -7.53
C LEU A 121 -17.22 0.33 -7.50
N LYS A 122 -17.63 -0.67 -6.69
CA LYS A 122 -19.04 -1.06 -6.57
C LYS A 122 -19.94 0.02 -5.95
N GLY A 123 -19.38 0.85 -5.06
CA GLY A 123 -20.11 1.93 -4.39
C GLY A 123 -20.09 3.25 -5.15
N PHE A 124 -19.19 3.41 -6.12
CA PHE A 124 -19.04 4.63 -6.89
C PHE A 124 -20.15 4.78 -7.93
N LYS A 125 -20.60 6.02 -8.17
CA LYS A 125 -21.59 6.34 -9.21
C LYS A 125 -21.08 7.51 -10.06
N PRO A 126 -20.57 7.26 -11.27
CA PRO A 126 -20.00 8.30 -12.13
C PRO A 126 -21.01 9.41 -12.48
N ASP A 127 -22.29 9.05 -12.61
CA ASP A 127 -23.36 9.97 -13.08
C ASP A 127 -23.73 11.06 -12.07
N VAL A 128 -23.31 10.92 -10.81
CA VAL A 128 -23.65 11.86 -9.72
C VAL A 128 -22.57 12.95 -9.56
N GLY A 129 -21.56 12.99 -10.44
CA GLY A 129 -20.55 14.05 -10.48
C GLY A 129 -19.52 14.02 -9.35
N PHE A 130 -19.48 12.96 -8.54
CA PHE A 130 -18.47 12.81 -7.50
C PHE A 130 -17.10 12.47 -8.11
N ASN A 131 -16.06 13.16 -7.64
CA ASN A 131 -14.69 12.83 -8.01
C ASN A 131 -14.28 11.47 -7.37
N LEU A 132 -13.89 10.51 -8.21
CA LEU A 132 -13.48 9.17 -7.78
C LEU A 132 -12.32 9.19 -6.77
N LYS A 133 -11.38 10.14 -6.87
CA LYS A 133 -10.27 10.29 -5.91
C LYS A 133 -10.79 10.65 -4.52
N ASN A 134 -11.71 11.61 -4.44
CA ASN A 134 -12.27 12.05 -3.16
C ASN A 134 -13.10 10.94 -2.52
N TYR A 135 -13.97 10.30 -3.31
CA TYR A 135 -14.76 9.16 -2.84
C TYR A 135 -13.88 8.00 -2.38
N GLY A 136 -12.90 7.62 -3.20
CA GLY A 136 -11.93 6.57 -2.89
C GLY A 136 -11.17 6.85 -1.60
N SER A 137 -10.70 8.08 -1.37
CA SER A 137 -9.96 8.43 -0.15
C SER A 137 -10.78 8.20 1.12
N VAL A 138 -12.07 8.57 1.10
CA VAL A 138 -12.99 8.36 2.22
C VAL A 138 -13.21 6.88 2.46
N VAL A 139 -13.51 6.12 1.40
CA VAL A 139 -13.77 4.68 1.51
C VAL A 139 -12.53 3.93 2.00
N PHE A 140 -11.34 4.17 1.42
CA PHE A 140 -10.10 3.55 1.87
C PHE A 140 -9.80 3.86 3.34
N SER A 141 -9.97 5.12 3.75
CA SER A 141 -9.73 5.53 5.13
C SER A 141 -10.70 4.86 6.11
N CYS A 142 -11.98 4.75 5.76
CA CYS A 142 -12.98 4.08 6.59
C CYS A 142 -12.72 2.57 6.69
N GLU A 143 -12.47 1.91 5.56
CA GLU A 143 -12.20 0.48 5.51
C GLU A 143 -10.93 0.12 6.29
N LEU A 144 -9.85 0.89 6.13
CA LEU A 144 -8.62 0.69 6.90
C LEU A 144 -8.85 0.84 8.40
N LYS A 145 -9.55 1.89 8.84
CA LYS A 145 -9.85 2.08 10.26
C LYS A 145 -10.68 0.94 10.82
N GLU A 146 -11.67 0.46 10.07
CA GLU A 146 -12.50 -0.67 10.48
C GLU A 146 -11.71 -1.98 10.56
N ILE A 147 -10.81 -2.23 9.59
CA ILE A 147 -9.89 -3.37 9.61
C ILE A 147 -9.03 -3.31 10.88
N LEU A 148 -8.33 -2.20 11.11
CA LEU A 148 -7.45 -2.02 12.27
C LEU A 148 -8.21 -2.07 13.60
N ARG A 149 -9.40 -1.47 13.67
CA ARG A 149 -10.26 -1.53 14.87
C ARG A 149 -10.69 -2.95 15.17
N SER A 150 -11.13 -3.68 14.14
CA SER A 150 -11.57 -5.08 14.29
C SER A 150 -10.42 -6.00 14.73
N GLN A 151 -9.22 -5.78 14.18
CA GLN A 151 -7.99 -6.47 14.57
C GLN A 151 -7.64 -6.23 16.03
N ASN A 152 -7.57 -4.96 16.44
CA ASN A 152 -7.26 -4.60 17.81
C ASN A 152 -8.30 -5.13 18.82
N GLU A 153 -9.59 -5.10 18.46
CA GLU A 153 -10.63 -5.70 19.30
C GLU A 153 -10.43 -7.21 19.50
N ILE A 154 -10.01 -7.94 18.46
CA ILE A 154 -9.87 -9.39 18.53
C ILE A 154 -8.55 -9.82 19.18
N GLU A 155 -7.46 -9.05 19.03
CA GLU A 155 -6.23 -9.25 19.79
C GLU A 155 -6.43 -9.06 21.30
N ILE A 156 -7.22 -8.06 21.69
CA ILE A 156 -7.55 -7.82 23.10
C ILE A 156 -8.57 -8.85 23.63
N CYS A 157 -9.36 -9.49 22.76
CA CYS A 157 -10.35 -10.48 23.17
C CYS A 157 -9.70 -11.81 23.59
N THR A 158 -10.09 -12.28 24.78
CA THR A 158 -9.84 -13.66 25.21
C THR A 158 -10.56 -14.65 24.28
N ASN A 159 -10.07 -15.90 24.20
CA ASN A 159 -10.68 -16.97 23.38
C ASN A 159 -12.19 -17.06 23.59
N TRP A 160 -12.61 -16.91 24.85
CA TRP A 160 -13.98 -17.05 25.31
C TRP A 160 -14.87 -15.90 24.82
N ARG A 161 -14.37 -14.66 24.88
CA ARG A 161 -15.06 -13.50 24.34
C ARG A 161 -15.18 -13.56 22.83
N LEU A 162 -14.12 -14.02 22.15
CA LEU A 162 -14.12 -14.24 20.71
C LEU A 162 -15.22 -15.23 20.34
N LEU A 163 -15.24 -16.41 20.97
CA LEU A 163 -16.24 -17.45 20.71
C LEU A 163 -17.68 -16.96 20.95
N ARG A 164 -17.92 -16.10 21.93
CA ARG A 164 -19.24 -15.50 22.19
C ARG A 164 -19.73 -14.57 21.08
N LYS A 165 -18.83 -13.85 20.41
CA LYS A 165 -19.17 -12.89 19.34
C LYS A 165 -19.33 -13.54 17.96
N LEU A 166 -19.05 -14.85 17.83
CA LEU A 166 -19.10 -15.52 16.53
C LEU A 166 -20.52 -15.84 16.10
N SER A 167 -20.72 -15.86 14.78
CA SER A 167 -21.89 -16.47 14.17
C SER A 167 -21.60 -17.93 13.82
N HIS A 168 -22.65 -18.75 13.80
CA HIS A 168 -22.57 -20.16 13.38
C HIS A 168 -21.86 -20.31 12.03
N LYS A 169 -22.21 -19.47 11.04
CA LYS A 169 -21.60 -19.48 9.70
C LYS A 169 -20.08 -19.28 9.76
N ARG A 170 -19.61 -18.28 10.53
CA ARG A 170 -18.18 -17.99 10.64
C ARG A 170 -17.39 -19.10 11.32
N LEU A 171 -17.98 -19.77 12.32
CA LEU A 171 -17.34 -20.90 12.97
C LEU A 171 -17.15 -22.07 12.01
N VAL A 172 -18.20 -22.43 11.26
CA VAL A 172 -18.13 -23.52 10.27
C VAL A 172 -17.08 -23.23 9.20
N GLU A 173 -17.11 -22.04 8.60
CA GLU A 173 -16.11 -21.65 7.58
C GLU A 173 -14.69 -21.70 8.14
N SER A 174 -14.48 -21.24 9.38
CA SER A 174 -13.15 -21.27 10.00
C SER A 174 -12.62 -22.68 10.26
N LEU A 175 -13.49 -23.62 10.64
CA LEU A 175 -13.11 -25.02 10.86
C LEU A 175 -12.86 -25.73 9.53
N GLN A 176 -13.67 -25.46 8.50
CA GLN A 176 -13.43 -25.96 7.14
C GLN A 176 -12.09 -25.47 6.60
N ASN A 177 -11.78 -24.19 6.76
CA ASN A 177 -10.50 -23.61 6.34
C ASN A 177 -9.30 -24.19 7.10
N ALA A 178 -9.49 -24.62 8.35
CA ALA A 178 -8.47 -25.31 9.14
C ALA A 178 -8.31 -26.80 8.79
N GLY A 179 -9.06 -27.31 7.79
CA GLY A 179 -8.94 -28.69 7.30
C GLY A 179 -9.72 -29.73 8.11
N TYR A 180 -10.65 -29.32 8.98
CA TYR A 180 -11.50 -30.26 9.71
C TYR A 180 -12.52 -30.92 8.77
N GLY A 181 -12.63 -32.24 8.85
CA GLY A 181 -13.58 -33.02 8.05
C GLY A 181 -15.05 -32.73 8.39
N ALA A 182 -15.93 -32.97 7.43
CA ALA A 182 -17.38 -32.76 7.55
C ALA A 182 -18.01 -33.55 8.71
N ASP A 183 -17.40 -34.66 9.12
CA ASP A 183 -17.87 -35.50 10.22
C ASP A 183 -17.55 -34.92 11.61
N MET A 184 -16.48 -34.13 11.72
CA MET A 184 -16.02 -33.56 12.99
C MET A 184 -16.65 -32.19 13.27
N ILE A 185 -16.85 -31.36 12.23
CA ILE A 185 -17.38 -30.00 12.37
C ILE A 185 -18.68 -29.93 13.20
N PRO A 186 -19.69 -30.81 12.99
CA PRO A 186 -20.92 -30.79 13.77
C PRO A 186 -20.69 -30.95 15.28
N SER A 187 -19.71 -31.77 15.69
CA SER A 187 -19.37 -31.96 17.11
C SER A 187 -18.76 -30.70 17.74
N TYR A 188 -17.89 -30.00 17.01
CA TYR A 188 -17.28 -28.73 17.46
C TYR A 188 -18.32 -27.61 17.53
N VAL A 189 -19.24 -27.56 16.56
CA VAL A 189 -20.35 -26.59 16.55
C VAL A 189 -21.33 -26.84 17.70
N LEU A 190 -21.65 -28.11 17.99
CA LEU A 190 -22.53 -28.46 19.10
C LEU A 190 -21.92 -28.06 20.44
N VAL A 191 -20.65 -28.35 20.68
CA VAL A 191 -19.94 -27.91 21.89
C VAL A 191 -19.94 -26.37 22.01
N TRP A 192 -19.76 -25.65 20.89
CA TRP A 192 -19.87 -24.20 20.89
C TRP A 192 -21.28 -23.71 21.24
N ARG A 193 -22.34 -24.39 20.77
CA ARG A 193 -23.72 -24.06 21.14
C ARG A 193 -23.98 -24.26 22.64
N CYS A 194 -23.57 -25.40 23.20
CA CYS A 194 -23.68 -25.66 24.63
C CYS A 194 -22.93 -24.62 25.47
N TYR A 195 -21.77 -24.15 24.98
CA TYR A 195 -21.02 -23.05 25.58
C TYR A 195 -21.78 -21.71 25.53
N ILE A 196 -22.41 -21.37 24.41
CA ILE A 196 -23.21 -20.14 24.29
C ILE A 196 -24.40 -20.19 25.25
N GLU A 197 -25.10 -21.32 25.33
CA GLU A 197 -26.29 -21.46 26.19
C GLU A 197 -25.97 -21.37 27.68
N LEU A 198 -24.89 -22.00 28.13
CA LEU A 198 -24.58 -22.10 29.56
C LEU A 198 -23.64 -20.99 30.09
N TYR A 199 -22.83 -20.38 29.23
CA TYR A 199 -21.81 -19.41 29.66
C TYR A 199 -22.04 -17.98 29.13
N ALA A 200 -22.75 -17.81 28.02
CA ALA A 200 -22.98 -16.47 27.46
C ALA A 200 -24.04 -15.58 28.18
N PRO A 201 -25.02 -16.07 28.96
CA PRO A 201 -26.09 -15.21 29.47
C PRO A 201 -25.81 -14.49 30.82
N GLU A 202 -24.87 -14.92 31.67
CA GLU A 202 -24.85 -14.47 33.09
C GLU A 202 -23.88 -13.33 33.48
N GLN A 203 -23.16 -12.67 32.56
CA GLN A 203 -22.24 -11.59 32.94
C GLN A 203 -22.69 -10.23 32.38
N PRO A 204 -23.02 -9.24 33.24
CA PRO A 204 -23.35 -7.90 32.78
C PRO A 204 -22.15 -7.27 32.09
N THR A 205 -22.44 -6.58 30.99
CA THR A 205 -21.59 -5.66 30.24
C THR A 205 -20.55 -4.96 31.11
N GLY A 206 -19.25 -5.24 30.93
CA GLY A 206 -18.23 -4.44 31.61
C GLY A 206 -16.76 -4.79 31.41
N THR A 207 -16.36 -6.05 31.32
CA THR A 207 -14.93 -6.37 31.29
C THR A 207 -14.43 -6.62 29.87
N ARG A 208 -13.37 -5.91 29.46
CA ARG A 208 -12.68 -6.09 28.16
C ARG A 208 -12.20 -7.53 27.93
N ARG A 209 -12.13 -8.36 28.98
CA ARG A 209 -11.64 -9.74 28.97
C ARG A 209 -12.63 -10.64 29.69
N LEU A 210 -13.22 -11.61 28.97
CA LEU A 210 -14.04 -12.67 29.58
C LEU A 210 -13.09 -13.73 30.16
N PRO A 211 -13.19 -14.07 31.46
CA PRO A 211 -12.31 -15.05 32.08
C PRO A 211 -12.53 -16.46 31.50
N LYS A 212 -11.68 -17.40 31.88
CA LYS A 212 -11.89 -18.82 31.56
C LYS A 212 -13.11 -19.33 32.35
N PRO A 213 -13.99 -20.18 31.76
CA PRO A 213 -15.04 -20.84 32.52
C PRO A 213 -14.45 -21.65 33.68
N ASP A 214 -15.15 -21.66 34.81
CA ASP A 214 -14.78 -22.44 35.98
C ASP A 214 -15.06 -23.94 35.79
N GLU A 215 -14.55 -24.76 36.70
CA GLU A 215 -14.68 -26.22 36.60
C GLU A 215 -16.14 -26.69 36.64
N ALA A 216 -17.00 -25.99 37.39
CA ALA A 216 -18.42 -26.27 37.46
C ALA A 216 -19.12 -26.01 36.12
N THR A 217 -18.85 -24.87 35.47
CA THR A 217 -19.37 -24.57 34.14
C THR A 217 -18.87 -25.59 33.11
N TRP A 218 -17.60 -26.00 33.16
CA TRP A 218 -17.09 -27.02 32.23
C TRP A 218 -17.76 -28.38 32.38
N LYS A 219 -18.09 -28.78 33.61
CA LYS A 219 -18.88 -29.99 33.88
C LYS A 219 -20.28 -29.86 33.28
N ALA A 220 -20.96 -28.74 33.51
CA ALA A 220 -22.29 -28.49 32.95
C ALA A 220 -22.30 -28.51 31.41
N ILE A 221 -21.32 -27.87 30.75
CA ILE A 221 -21.19 -27.89 29.28
C ILE A 221 -20.98 -29.32 28.76
N SER A 222 -20.11 -30.11 29.41
CA SER A 222 -19.87 -31.50 28.99
C SER A 222 -21.10 -32.39 29.16
N GLN A 223 -21.88 -32.19 30.22
CA GLN A 223 -23.12 -32.93 30.45
C GLN A 223 -24.19 -32.56 29.41
N LEU A 224 -24.35 -31.27 29.10
CA LEU A 224 -25.29 -30.82 28.07
C LEU A 224 -24.90 -31.36 26.69
N TYR A 225 -23.61 -31.32 26.35
CA TYR A 225 -23.11 -31.92 25.11
C TYR A 225 -23.43 -33.42 25.03
N ASN A 226 -23.15 -34.19 26.10
CA ASN A 226 -23.39 -35.63 26.14
C ASN A 226 -24.89 -35.99 26.02
N LEU A 227 -25.77 -35.10 26.46
CA LEU A 227 -27.21 -35.23 26.27
C LEU A 227 -27.63 -34.93 24.83
N GLU A 228 -27.21 -33.80 24.27
CA GLU A 228 -27.66 -33.32 22.97
C GLU A 228 -27.03 -34.04 21.78
N ARG A 229 -25.83 -34.62 21.94
CA ARG A 229 -25.14 -35.37 20.88
C ARG A 229 -25.92 -36.57 20.35
N HIS A 230 -26.85 -37.12 21.13
CA HIS A 230 -27.70 -38.22 20.67
C HIS A 230 -28.85 -37.78 19.77
N THR A 231 -29.26 -36.51 19.87
CA THR A 231 -30.40 -35.96 19.12
C THR A 231 -29.99 -35.03 17.99
N GLN A 232 -28.80 -34.42 18.08
CA GLN A 232 -28.33 -33.37 17.16
C GLN A 232 -27.21 -33.82 16.21
N LEU A 233 -26.57 -34.98 16.45
CA LEU A 233 -25.53 -35.51 15.58
C LEU A 233 -26.01 -36.78 14.87
N SER A 234 -25.68 -36.89 13.57
CA SER A 234 -25.99 -38.08 12.76
C SER A 234 -25.22 -39.34 13.21
N VAL A 235 -24.07 -39.15 13.86
CA VAL A 235 -23.28 -40.21 14.50
C VAL A 235 -22.98 -39.79 15.93
N SER A 236 -23.58 -40.49 16.90
CA SER A 236 -23.24 -40.30 18.32
C SER A 236 -21.82 -40.82 18.54
N GLY A 237 -20.85 -39.92 18.74
CA GLY A 237 -19.43 -40.26 18.91
C GLY A 237 -19.08 -41.00 20.22
N LYS A 238 -17.92 -40.72 20.83
CA LYS A 238 -17.60 -41.12 22.23
C LYS A 238 -18.03 -40.02 23.22
N GLU A 239 -18.37 -40.40 24.45
CA GLU A 239 -18.71 -39.41 25.49
C GLU A 239 -17.52 -38.50 25.74
N SER A 240 -17.79 -37.21 25.91
CA SER A 240 -16.75 -36.20 26.10
C SER A 240 -16.70 -35.76 27.55
N ASN A 241 -15.49 -35.63 28.09
CA ASN A 241 -15.25 -35.04 29.40
C ASN A 241 -14.98 -33.53 29.29
N SER A 242 -14.99 -32.84 30.43
CA SER A 242 -14.76 -31.39 30.53
C SER A 242 -13.45 -30.94 29.87
N GLU A 243 -12.37 -31.72 29.98
CA GLU A 243 -11.07 -31.40 29.37
C GLU A 243 -11.10 -31.47 27.84
N THR A 244 -11.79 -32.46 27.28
CA THR A 244 -11.93 -32.64 25.82
C THR A 244 -12.77 -31.52 25.23
N VAL A 245 -13.86 -31.14 25.91
CA VAL A 245 -14.72 -30.01 25.55
C VAL A 245 -13.94 -28.69 25.58
N GLU A 246 -13.13 -28.46 26.61
CA GLU A 246 -12.25 -27.29 26.69
C GLU A 246 -11.28 -27.27 25.49
N LYS A 247 -10.63 -28.40 25.20
CA LYS A 247 -9.69 -28.53 24.09
C LYS A 247 -10.36 -28.23 22.74
N TRP A 248 -11.58 -28.70 22.52
CA TRP A 248 -12.33 -28.41 21.29
C TRP A 248 -12.66 -26.93 21.15
N LEU A 249 -13.07 -26.24 22.22
CA LEU A 249 -13.34 -24.80 22.17
C LEU A 249 -12.07 -23.96 21.98
N VAL A 250 -10.96 -24.34 22.63
CA VAL A 250 -9.66 -23.70 22.37
C VAL A 250 -9.25 -23.88 20.90
N THR A 251 -9.51 -25.06 20.34
CA THR A 251 -9.26 -25.36 18.92
C THR A 251 -10.15 -24.51 18.02
N CYS A 252 -11.45 -24.39 18.30
CA CYS A 252 -12.35 -23.45 17.62
C CYS A 252 -11.79 -22.02 17.66
N ALA A 253 -11.36 -21.54 18.83
CA ALA A 253 -10.81 -20.20 18.96
C ALA A 253 -9.52 -20.00 18.13
N LYS A 254 -8.65 -21.01 18.06
CA LYS A 254 -7.44 -20.99 17.21
C LYS A 254 -7.78 -20.99 15.72
N ALA A 255 -8.69 -21.86 15.29
CA ALA A 255 -9.16 -21.93 13.91
C ALA A 255 -9.80 -20.62 13.47
N VAL A 256 -10.67 -20.05 14.31
CA VAL A 256 -11.30 -18.75 14.09
C VAL A 256 -10.27 -17.64 14.00
N ARG A 257 -9.28 -17.59 14.91
CA ARG A 257 -8.23 -16.57 14.82
C ARG A 257 -7.42 -16.70 13.54
N SER A 258 -7.06 -17.91 13.15
CA SER A 258 -6.29 -18.16 11.92
C SER A 258 -7.11 -17.87 10.64
N TYR A 259 -8.43 -18.08 10.69
CA TYR A 259 -9.34 -17.78 9.58
C TYR A 259 -9.62 -16.28 9.45
N LEU A 260 -9.84 -15.59 10.57
CA LEU A 260 -10.04 -14.13 10.58
C LEU A 260 -8.74 -13.37 10.34
N TYR A 261 -7.61 -13.96 10.74
CA TYR A 261 -6.25 -13.43 10.62
C TYR A 261 -5.29 -14.56 10.22
N PRO A 262 -5.16 -14.85 8.92
CA PRO A 262 -4.06 -15.65 8.43
C PRO A 262 -2.77 -14.97 8.89
N SER A 263 -1.89 -15.69 9.58
CA SER A 263 -0.57 -15.15 9.91
C SER A 263 0.13 -14.82 8.60
N MET A 264 0.29 -13.53 8.29
CA MET A 264 1.09 -13.09 7.16
C MET A 264 2.52 -13.55 7.44
N THR A 265 2.91 -14.63 6.78
CA THR A 265 4.26 -15.17 6.87
C THR A 265 5.05 -14.51 5.75
N SER A 266 6.26 -14.03 6.07
CA SER A 266 7.13 -13.42 5.08
C SER A 266 7.30 -14.36 3.89
N ILE A 267 7.22 -13.82 2.69
CA ILE A 267 7.52 -14.55 1.44
C ILE A 267 8.96 -15.09 1.46
N ASN A 268 9.85 -14.47 2.24
CA ASN A 268 11.24 -14.89 2.41
C ASN A 268 11.40 -15.87 3.59
N ALA A 269 10.31 -16.31 4.23
CA ALA A 269 10.42 -17.27 5.32
C ALA A 269 10.82 -18.65 4.77
N ALA A 270 11.70 -19.32 5.49
CA ALA A 270 12.11 -20.68 5.18
C ALA A 270 10.88 -21.60 5.16
N THR A 271 10.82 -22.45 4.14
CA THR A 271 9.80 -23.49 4.03
C THR A 271 10.12 -24.60 5.03
N ASN A 272 9.11 -25.13 5.71
CA ASN A 272 9.31 -26.23 6.67
C ASN A 272 9.61 -27.58 5.99
N SER A 273 9.95 -27.59 4.69
CA SER A 273 10.32 -28.79 3.93
C SER A 273 11.82 -29.03 3.99
N ASP A 274 12.25 -30.29 3.95
CA ASP A 274 13.66 -30.71 4.04
C ASP A 274 14.58 -30.13 2.94
N ASN A 275 14.01 -29.45 1.93
CA ASN A 275 14.74 -28.61 1.00
C ASN A 275 14.66 -27.16 1.49
N ALA A 276 15.82 -26.60 1.86
CA ALA A 276 15.99 -25.23 2.33
C ALA A 276 15.69 -24.17 1.23
N GLY A 277 14.43 -24.09 0.80
CA GLY A 277 13.89 -23.04 -0.06
C GLY A 277 13.07 -22.04 0.73
N GLU A 278 12.94 -20.83 0.20
CA GLU A 278 12.08 -19.78 0.73
C GLU A 278 10.65 -19.93 0.18
N LEU A 279 9.64 -19.38 0.86
CA LEU A 279 8.25 -19.45 0.39
C LEU A 279 8.06 -18.83 -1.01
N GLN A 280 8.88 -17.86 -1.39
CA GLN A 280 8.90 -17.28 -2.74
C GLN A 280 9.18 -18.31 -3.84
N ASP A 281 9.96 -19.35 -3.53
CA ASP A 281 10.36 -20.38 -4.50
C ASP A 281 9.19 -21.30 -4.88
N ILE A 282 8.14 -21.32 -4.05
CA ILE A 282 6.94 -22.16 -4.23
C ILE A 282 5.80 -21.37 -4.89
N LEU A 283 5.90 -20.04 -4.99
CA LEU A 283 4.86 -19.25 -5.62
C LEU A 283 4.75 -19.64 -7.11
N PRO A 284 3.55 -20.06 -7.58
CA PRO A 284 3.36 -20.25 -9.01
C PRO A 284 3.70 -18.91 -9.67
N GLN A 285 4.62 -18.92 -10.62
CA GLN A 285 4.96 -17.73 -11.42
C GLN A 285 3.64 -17.18 -11.96
N LEU A 286 3.16 -16.10 -11.33
CA LEU A 286 1.97 -15.37 -11.72
C LEU A 286 2.16 -15.10 -13.20
N GLN A 287 1.37 -15.80 -14.04
CA GLN A 287 1.47 -15.84 -15.50
C GLN A 287 2.60 -14.96 -16.02
N GLN A 288 3.80 -15.53 -16.21
CA GLN A 288 4.96 -14.79 -16.72
C GLN A 288 4.46 -13.79 -17.74
N GLU A 289 4.53 -12.50 -17.39
CA GLU A 289 4.17 -11.45 -18.31
C GLU A 289 4.98 -11.74 -19.57
N SER A 290 4.30 -11.73 -20.73
CA SER A 290 4.93 -12.05 -22.02
C SER A 290 6.36 -11.50 -22.10
N ILE A 291 7.32 -12.26 -22.60
CA ILE A 291 8.74 -11.84 -22.73
C ILE A 291 8.86 -10.45 -23.38
N LEU A 292 7.91 -10.09 -24.25
CA LEU A 292 7.76 -8.76 -24.83
C LEU A 292 7.50 -7.67 -23.78
N THR A 293 6.63 -7.90 -22.82
CA THR A 293 6.34 -6.99 -21.69
C THR A 293 7.59 -6.74 -20.85
N GLU A 294 8.37 -7.79 -20.55
CA GLU A 294 9.62 -7.67 -19.80
C GLU A 294 10.69 -6.91 -20.59
N MET A 295 10.86 -7.21 -21.88
CA MET A 295 11.75 -6.46 -22.77
C MET A 295 11.38 -4.98 -22.85
N ILE A 296 10.08 -4.66 -22.95
CA ILE A 296 9.59 -3.27 -22.95
C ILE A 296 9.91 -2.59 -21.60
N ALA A 297 9.70 -3.26 -20.48
CA ALA A 297 10.00 -2.69 -19.16
C ALA A 297 11.51 -2.39 -18.98
N VAL A 298 12.37 -3.25 -19.52
CA VAL A 298 13.83 -3.05 -19.54
C VAL A 298 14.21 -1.89 -20.46
N GLU A 299 13.65 -1.83 -21.67
CA GLU A 299 13.87 -0.74 -22.62
C GLU A 299 13.45 0.62 -22.03
N GLU A 300 12.25 0.70 -21.45
CA GLU A 300 11.74 1.92 -20.80
C GLU A 300 12.58 2.31 -19.57
N LYS A 301 13.14 1.34 -18.82
CA LYS A 301 14.08 1.63 -17.73
C LYS A 301 15.37 2.24 -18.26
N ASN A 302 15.91 1.71 -19.35
CA ASN A 302 17.11 2.23 -19.99
C ASN A 302 16.89 3.63 -20.57
N GLU A 303 15.74 3.88 -21.21
CA GLU A 303 15.36 5.22 -21.68
C GLU A 303 15.29 6.23 -20.53
N ARG A 304 14.67 5.86 -19.39
CA ARG A 304 14.62 6.72 -18.20
C ARG A 304 16.02 7.03 -17.64
N GLN A 305 16.92 6.04 -17.65
CA GLN A 305 18.28 6.23 -17.18
C GLN A 305 19.07 7.16 -18.11
N LEU A 306 18.91 7.00 -19.42
CA LEU A 306 19.52 7.89 -20.42
C LEU A 306 19.00 9.32 -20.28
N GLN A 307 17.69 9.52 -20.10
CA GLN A 307 17.10 10.83 -19.88
C GLN A 307 17.63 11.50 -18.60
N ARG A 308 17.76 10.75 -17.50
CA ARG A 308 18.36 11.26 -16.26
C ARG A 308 19.81 11.69 -16.47
N GLN A 309 20.58 10.93 -17.23
CA GLN A 309 21.97 11.25 -17.54
C GLN A 309 22.06 12.53 -18.40
N GLN A 310 21.23 12.66 -19.43
CA GLN A 310 21.16 13.86 -20.27
C GLN A 310 20.80 15.12 -19.47
N ILE A 311 19.81 15.02 -18.56
CA ILE A 311 19.46 16.13 -17.65
C ILE A 311 20.65 16.49 -16.75
N SER A 312 21.32 15.48 -16.18
CA SER A 312 22.48 15.68 -15.31
C SER A 312 23.62 16.38 -16.05
N ASP A 313 23.96 15.91 -17.25
CA ASP A 313 25.03 16.49 -18.09
C ASP A 313 24.70 17.93 -18.50
N PHE A 314 23.43 18.20 -18.80
CA PHE A 314 22.96 19.55 -19.09
C PHE A 314 23.10 20.48 -17.89
N ILE A 315 22.69 20.06 -16.68
CA ILE A 315 22.80 20.89 -15.47
C ILE A 315 24.28 21.18 -15.16
N VAL A 316 25.16 20.18 -15.26
CA VAL A 316 26.61 20.37 -15.08
C VAL A 316 27.16 21.39 -16.09
N THR A 317 26.73 21.33 -17.35
CA THR A 317 27.14 22.28 -18.39
C THR A 317 26.61 23.68 -18.09
N ALA A 318 25.34 23.81 -17.72
CA ALA A 318 24.71 25.08 -17.37
C ALA A 318 25.37 25.74 -16.16
N ILE A 319 25.85 24.95 -15.18
CA ILE A 319 26.63 25.45 -14.04
C ILE A 319 27.98 26.00 -14.48
N LYS A 320 28.69 25.31 -15.40
CA LYS A 320 29.99 25.76 -15.91
C LYS A 320 29.91 27.09 -16.70
N GLU A 321 28.75 27.40 -17.27
CA GLU A 321 28.49 28.65 -17.98
C GLU A 321 28.16 29.83 -17.04
N LEU A 322 27.94 29.57 -15.74
CA LEU A 322 27.77 30.64 -14.75
C LEU A 322 29.10 31.37 -14.52
N ASP A 323 29.04 32.61 -14.09
CA ASP A 323 30.25 33.34 -13.68
C ASP A 323 30.89 32.74 -12.42
N ASN A 324 32.20 32.92 -12.27
CA ASN A 324 33.00 32.33 -11.18
C ASN A 324 32.45 32.66 -9.78
N GLU A 325 31.87 33.85 -9.59
CA GLU A 325 31.29 34.26 -8.32
C GLU A 325 30.00 33.47 -8.03
N ALA A 326 29.11 33.31 -9.01
CA ALA A 326 27.90 32.51 -8.90
C ALA A 326 28.19 31.01 -8.68
N GLN A 327 29.18 30.45 -9.37
CA GLN A 327 29.62 29.07 -9.15
C GLN A 327 30.12 28.85 -7.72
N LYS A 328 30.94 29.77 -7.21
CA LYS A 328 31.49 29.70 -5.84
C LYS A 328 30.41 29.82 -4.78
N ILE A 329 29.41 30.70 -4.97
CA ILE A 329 28.27 30.84 -4.06
C ILE A 329 27.42 29.56 -4.01
N ILE A 330 27.10 28.95 -5.17
CA ILE A 330 26.34 27.68 -5.22
C ILE A 330 27.13 26.55 -4.55
N GLN A 331 28.44 26.46 -4.83
CA GLN A 331 29.29 25.45 -4.22
C GLN A 331 29.31 25.59 -2.71
N LEU A 332 29.56 26.78 -2.15
CA LEU A 332 29.58 27.02 -0.71
C LEU A 332 28.21 26.73 -0.06
N TYR A 333 27.13 27.06 -0.76
CA TYR A 333 25.77 26.85 -0.25
C TYR A 333 25.36 25.37 -0.19
N TYR A 334 25.63 24.58 -1.24
CA TYR A 334 25.19 23.18 -1.29
C TYR A 334 26.23 22.15 -0.83
N SER A 335 27.54 22.41 -0.99
CA SER A 335 28.58 21.44 -0.58
C SER A 335 28.99 21.56 0.88
N GLN A 336 28.99 22.78 1.43
CA GLN A 336 29.40 23.07 2.80
C GLN A 336 28.22 23.46 3.70
N GLU A 337 26.99 23.45 3.16
CA GLU A 337 25.75 23.84 3.86
C GLU A 337 25.83 25.20 4.57
N LEU A 338 26.67 26.11 4.07
CA LEU A 338 26.88 27.40 4.69
C LEU A 338 25.65 28.29 4.56
N THR A 339 25.28 28.93 5.66
CA THR A 339 24.23 29.94 5.66
C THR A 339 24.66 31.15 4.83
N GLN A 340 23.68 31.91 4.30
CA GLN A 340 23.94 33.12 3.51
C GLN A 340 24.79 34.16 4.28
N GLN A 341 24.75 34.16 5.61
CA GLN A 341 25.58 35.01 6.48
C GLN A 341 27.04 34.55 6.51
N GLN A 342 27.28 33.24 6.56
CA GLN A 342 28.63 32.67 6.55
C GLN A 342 29.30 32.88 5.17
N ILE A 343 28.57 32.64 4.09
CA ILE A 343 29.05 32.89 2.71
C ILE A 343 29.39 34.36 2.52
N ALA A 344 28.56 35.27 3.05
CA ALA A 344 28.82 36.71 2.99
C ALA A 344 30.11 37.09 3.72
N LYS A 345 30.41 36.45 4.86
CA LYS A 345 31.65 36.65 5.60
C LYS A 345 32.86 36.11 4.86
N GLU A 346 32.75 34.95 4.22
CA GLU A 346 33.84 34.28 3.50
C GLU A 346 34.20 34.97 2.17
N LEU A 347 33.20 35.53 1.48
CA LEU A 347 33.40 36.24 0.22
C LEU A 347 33.59 37.76 0.39
N GLU A 348 33.63 38.27 1.63
CA GLU A 348 33.70 39.70 1.96
C GLU A 348 32.57 40.53 1.29
N MET A 349 31.36 39.96 1.26
CA MET A 349 30.18 40.54 0.62
C MET A 349 29.09 40.84 1.65
N LYS A 350 28.09 41.65 1.26
CA LYS A 350 26.88 41.83 2.08
C LYS A 350 25.94 40.64 1.89
N GLN A 351 25.30 40.17 2.97
CA GLN A 351 24.35 39.05 2.95
C GLN A 351 23.25 39.18 1.89
N TYR A 352 22.67 40.37 1.72
CA TYR A 352 21.62 40.58 0.72
C TYR A 352 22.14 40.39 -0.71
N THR A 353 23.42 40.62 -0.97
CA THR A 353 24.06 40.39 -2.27
C THR A 353 24.17 38.90 -2.54
N VAL A 354 24.57 38.10 -1.54
CA VAL A 354 24.61 36.63 -1.61
C VAL A 354 23.21 36.06 -1.86
N SER A 355 22.21 36.52 -1.10
CA SER A 355 20.81 36.10 -1.25
C SER A 355 20.30 36.38 -2.67
N ARG A 356 20.48 37.62 -3.16
CA ARG A 356 20.04 38.03 -4.50
C ARG A 356 20.78 37.27 -5.61
N ARG A 357 22.07 36.98 -5.41
CA ARG A 357 22.87 36.23 -6.39
C ARG A 357 22.44 34.76 -6.43
N LEU A 358 22.21 34.14 -5.27
CA LEU A 358 21.72 32.76 -5.16
C LEU A 358 20.36 32.61 -5.88
N SER A 359 19.39 33.47 -5.56
CA SER A 359 18.08 33.47 -6.23
C SER A 359 18.21 33.65 -7.73
N LYS A 360 18.96 34.67 -8.19
CA LYS A 360 19.15 34.92 -9.62
C LYS A 360 19.81 33.74 -10.34
N THR A 361 20.73 33.05 -9.68
CA THR A 361 21.44 31.91 -10.26
C THR A 361 20.51 30.70 -10.38
N LYS A 362 19.68 30.43 -9.35
CA LYS A 362 18.63 29.41 -9.41
C LYS A 362 17.62 29.69 -10.50
N ASP A 363 17.14 30.93 -10.61
CA ASP A 363 16.20 31.34 -11.67
C ASP A 363 16.82 31.13 -13.06
N THR A 364 18.10 31.46 -13.23
CA THR A 364 18.81 31.29 -14.50
C THR A 364 18.95 29.81 -14.87
N LEU A 365 19.32 28.95 -13.92
CA LEU A 365 19.40 27.50 -14.13
C LEU A 365 18.03 26.89 -14.43
N LEU A 366 16.99 27.33 -13.71
CA LEU A 366 15.61 26.88 -13.91
C LEU A 366 15.11 27.25 -15.31
N ILE A 367 15.34 28.48 -15.76
CA ILE A 367 14.97 28.92 -17.11
C ILE A 367 15.70 28.09 -18.17
N LYS A 368 17.03 27.93 -18.05
CA LYS A 368 17.82 27.13 -18.99
C LYS A 368 17.32 25.68 -19.07
N LEU A 369 17.04 25.06 -17.91
CA LEU A 369 16.54 23.70 -17.83
C LEU A 369 15.12 23.58 -18.40
N ALA A 370 14.24 24.54 -18.12
CA ALA A 370 12.89 24.56 -18.67
C ALA A 370 12.88 24.72 -20.19
N THR A 371 13.70 25.63 -20.74
CA THR A 371 13.86 25.82 -22.19
C THR A 371 14.43 24.57 -22.86
N TRP A 372 15.47 23.97 -22.27
CA TRP A 372 16.05 22.73 -22.79
C TRP A 372 15.04 21.56 -22.77
N CYS A 373 14.24 21.42 -21.71
CA CYS A 373 13.17 20.42 -21.62
C CYS A 373 12.08 20.65 -22.69
N GLN A 374 11.76 21.92 -22.99
CA GLN A 374 10.80 22.27 -24.02
C GLN A 374 11.33 21.92 -25.43
N GLU A 375 12.60 22.21 -25.70
CA GLU A 375 13.24 22.00 -27.01
C GLU A 375 13.60 20.53 -27.26
N SER A 376 14.16 19.85 -26.27
CA SER A 376 14.72 18.50 -26.41
C SER A 376 13.72 17.38 -26.08
N MET A 377 12.74 17.64 -25.20
CA MET A 377 11.77 16.63 -24.75
C MET A 377 10.31 16.97 -25.12
N HIS A 378 10.08 18.04 -25.87
CA HIS A 378 8.76 18.50 -26.31
C HIS A 378 7.72 18.63 -25.17
N ILE A 379 8.18 18.95 -23.96
CA ILE A 379 7.32 19.13 -22.80
C ILE A 379 6.66 20.52 -22.86
N SER A 380 5.35 20.59 -22.69
CA SER A 380 4.64 21.87 -22.59
C SER A 380 4.88 22.51 -21.21
N LEU A 381 5.43 23.72 -21.20
CA LEU A 381 5.68 24.47 -19.97
C LEU A 381 4.36 25.04 -19.41
N ASN A 382 4.03 24.66 -18.18
CA ASN A 382 2.96 25.27 -17.39
C ASN A 382 3.45 25.54 -15.96
N SER A 383 2.66 26.25 -15.15
CA SER A 383 3.08 26.64 -13.79
C SER A 383 3.45 25.45 -12.90
N SER A 384 2.71 24.33 -12.99
CA SER A 384 3.00 23.15 -12.16
C SER A 384 4.24 22.39 -12.62
N VAL A 385 4.54 22.38 -13.92
CA VAL A 385 5.78 21.84 -14.48
C VAL A 385 6.98 22.66 -14.02
N LEU A 386 6.87 23.99 -13.97
CA LEU A 386 7.95 24.85 -13.47
C LEU A 386 8.23 24.64 -11.98
N ASP A 387 7.19 24.52 -11.16
CA ASP A 387 7.35 24.22 -9.72
C ASP A 387 8.00 22.84 -9.50
N TYR A 388 7.63 21.86 -10.32
CA TYR A 388 8.20 20.52 -10.29
C TYR A 388 9.67 20.51 -10.73
N VAL A 389 10.01 21.17 -11.84
CA VAL A 389 11.39 21.29 -12.33
C VAL A 389 12.27 22.04 -11.31
N SER A 390 11.73 23.08 -10.67
CA SER A 390 12.41 23.80 -9.58
C SER A 390 12.74 22.87 -8.40
N THR A 391 11.78 22.04 -7.99
CA THR A 391 11.98 21.05 -6.90
C THR A 391 13.05 20.03 -7.26
N ILE A 392 13.01 19.47 -8.48
CA ILE A 392 14.01 18.51 -8.95
C ILE A 392 15.40 19.14 -9.03
N LEU A 393 15.49 20.37 -9.55
CA LEU A 393 16.76 21.09 -9.65
C LEU A 393 17.38 21.29 -8.26
N GLU A 394 16.57 21.64 -7.27
CA GLU A 394 17.01 21.80 -5.88
C GLU A 394 17.51 20.48 -5.29
N GLU A 395 16.76 19.39 -5.44
CA GLU A 395 17.15 18.05 -4.99
C GLU A 395 18.42 17.56 -5.70
N TRP A 396 18.55 17.81 -7.00
CA TRP A 396 19.74 17.42 -7.78
C TRP A 396 20.97 18.22 -7.33
N LEU A 397 20.85 19.54 -7.16
CA LEU A 397 21.97 20.39 -6.69
C LEU A 397 22.46 19.93 -5.33
N GLN A 398 21.55 19.62 -4.41
CA GLN A 398 21.91 19.08 -3.10
C GLN A 398 22.67 17.76 -3.25
N ASN A 399 22.12 16.78 -3.99
CA ASN A 399 22.76 15.47 -4.15
C ASN A 399 24.12 15.53 -4.87
N HIS A 400 24.24 16.36 -5.91
CA HIS A 400 25.47 16.50 -6.69
C HIS A 400 26.62 17.08 -5.83
N TYR A 401 26.35 18.11 -5.04
CA TYR A 401 27.36 18.74 -4.20
C TYR A 401 27.59 18.01 -2.87
N SER A 402 26.61 17.26 -2.35
CA SER A 402 26.82 16.33 -1.21
C SER A 402 27.61 15.07 -1.60
N SER A 403 27.57 14.63 -2.86
CA SER A 403 28.35 13.46 -3.33
C SER A 403 29.80 13.83 -3.67
N ASN A 404 30.07 15.10 -3.98
CA ASN A 404 31.40 15.62 -4.29
C ASN A 404 32.16 16.17 -3.07
N SER A 405 31.58 16.12 -1.86
CA SER A 405 32.17 16.61 -0.61
C SER A 405 32.95 15.52 0.16
N MET A 406 33.67 14.64 -0.55
CA MET A 406 34.80 13.93 0.07
C MET A 406 36.03 14.86 0.12
N PRO A 407 36.69 14.99 1.27
CA PRO A 407 37.76 15.96 1.45
C PRO A 407 39.00 15.58 0.63
N LEU A 408 39.44 16.50 -0.22
CA LEU A 408 40.84 16.62 -0.61
C LEU A 408 41.63 17.03 0.64
N GLY A 409 42.28 16.06 1.28
CA GLY A 409 43.13 16.24 2.44
C GLY A 409 44.33 15.29 2.41
N GLU A 410 45.39 15.77 1.76
CA GLU A 410 46.81 15.55 2.07
C GLU A 410 47.44 14.15 1.87
N ASN A 411 48.19 14.05 0.77
CA ASN A 411 49.47 13.35 0.77
C ASN A 411 50.46 14.15 1.64
N SER A 412 50.96 13.53 2.70
CA SER A 412 52.35 13.66 3.19
C SER A 412 52.73 12.38 3.90
#